data_AF-A0A165PKB3-F1
#
_entry.id   AF-A0A165PKB3-F1
#
_cell.length_a   1.000
_cell.length_b   1.000
_cell.length_c   1.000
_cell.angle_alpha   90.00
_cell.angle_beta   90.00
_cell.angle_gamma   90.00
#
_symmetry.space_group_name_H-M   'P 1'
#
loop_
_entity.id
_entity.type
_entity.pdbx_description
1 polymer ?
#
loop_
_entity_poly.entity_id
_entity_poly.type
_entity_poly.pdbx_seq_one_letter_code
_entity_poly.pdbx_strand_id
1 'polypeptide(L)'
;MHLPLLSSVVLLSLASVRAQEVNGQYFTRGLAIVDAPNPGSPYNAGGNMPIAVDVSGNGQLAAQHDTSLDTLTIFLVSSALGTNYTVVANATFLQGEEGSTVKHLDWQVPSCVGAGSYNLTFYETAKYQGTAYFAITPIPVEIKTPSSSAACTNGQEPTKAEVQPQADNAYNAGAGSPFLPGNAAATQTGAGLTLTGQVPVLVAFLCTAFGIRVLS
;
A
#
# COMPACT_ATOMS: atom_id res chain seq x y z
N MET A 1 -8.26 -26.62 -42.78
CA MET A 1 -7.31 -26.89 -41.68
C MET A 1 -6.98 -25.54 -41.04
N HIS A 2 -7.48 -25.30 -39.83
CA HIS A 2 -7.37 -24.01 -39.12
C HIS A 2 -6.17 -24.06 -38.15
N LEU A 3 -5.21 -23.13 -38.30
CA LEU A 3 -4.14 -22.90 -37.32
C LEU A 3 -4.59 -21.81 -36.32
N PRO A 4 -4.51 -22.03 -35.00
CA PRO A 4 -4.93 -21.02 -34.02
C PRO A 4 -3.81 -19.98 -33.78
N LEU A 5 -4.20 -18.70 -33.77
CA LEU A 5 -3.41 -17.57 -33.32
C LEU A 5 -3.14 -17.71 -31.82
N LEU A 6 -1.87 -17.83 -31.41
CA LEU A 6 -1.48 -17.63 -30.02
C LEU A 6 -1.51 -16.14 -29.68
N SER A 7 -2.47 -15.73 -28.86
CA SER A 7 -2.53 -14.41 -28.25
C SER A 7 -1.62 -14.40 -27.01
N SER A 8 -0.49 -13.70 -27.08
CA SER A 8 0.36 -13.44 -25.91
C SER A 8 -0.28 -12.35 -25.04
N VAL A 9 -0.86 -12.77 -23.92
CA VAL A 9 -1.30 -11.86 -22.85
C VAL A 9 -0.06 -11.34 -22.12
N VAL A 10 0.25 -10.05 -22.28
CA VAL A 10 1.25 -9.36 -21.45
C VAL A 10 0.62 -9.08 -20.09
N LEU A 11 1.02 -9.81 -19.06
CA LEU A 11 0.70 -9.46 -17.67
C LEU A 11 1.50 -8.20 -17.29
N LEU A 12 0.82 -7.04 -17.22
CA LEU A 12 1.34 -5.90 -16.46
C LEU A 12 1.32 -6.28 -14.98
N SER A 13 2.49 -6.55 -14.39
CA SER A 13 2.61 -6.60 -12.93
C SER A 13 2.46 -5.17 -12.39
N LEU A 14 1.32 -4.87 -11.77
CA LEU A 14 1.19 -3.70 -10.90
C LEU A 14 2.18 -3.88 -9.75
N ALA A 15 3.33 -3.22 -9.83
CA ALA A 15 4.23 -3.11 -8.70
C ALA A 15 3.51 -2.29 -7.62
N SER A 16 2.91 -2.97 -6.64
CA SER A 16 2.38 -2.29 -5.46
C SER A 16 3.57 -1.68 -4.72
N VAL A 17 3.66 -0.35 -4.77
CA VAL A 17 4.67 0.38 -4.02
C VAL A 17 4.31 0.24 -2.55
N ARG A 18 5.25 -0.27 -1.75
CA ARG A 18 5.05 -0.53 -0.32
C ARG A 18 5.30 0.73 0.51
N ALA A 19 5.00 0.65 1.80
CA ALA A 19 5.47 1.64 2.76
C ALA A 19 7.00 1.76 2.70
N GLN A 20 7.51 2.95 3.02
CA GLN A 20 8.94 3.17 3.16
C GLN A 20 9.32 3.05 4.63
N GLU A 21 10.23 2.12 4.95
CA GLU A 21 10.72 1.93 6.30
C GLU A 21 11.88 2.88 6.59
N VAL A 22 11.77 3.67 7.66
CA VAL A 22 12.84 4.53 8.15
C VAL A 22 12.89 4.44 9.67
N ASN A 23 14.02 3.98 10.22
CA ASN A 23 14.25 3.87 11.67
C ASN A 23 13.17 3.07 12.43
N GLY A 24 12.64 2.01 11.85
CA GLY A 24 11.62 1.16 12.48
C GLY A 24 10.18 1.65 12.29
N GLN A 25 9.96 2.77 11.62
CA GLN A 25 8.64 3.29 11.28
C GLN A 25 8.36 3.09 9.80
N TYR A 26 7.09 2.91 9.45
CA TYR A 26 6.63 2.83 8.08
C TYR A 26 5.94 4.13 7.67
N PHE A 27 6.56 4.87 6.77
CA PHE A 27 5.94 6.02 6.11
C PHE A 27 4.99 5.51 5.06
N THR A 28 3.71 5.86 5.19
CA THR A 28 2.73 5.44 4.20
C THR A 28 2.91 6.21 2.89
N ARG A 29 2.22 5.79 1.83
CA ARG A 29 2.12 6.59 0.60
C ARG A 29 1.21 7.81 0.77
N GLY A 30 0.46 7.88 1.87
CA GLY A 30 -0.36 9.01 2.28
C GLY A 30 0.39 9.93 3.25
N LEU A 31 -0.30 10.27 4.35
CA LEU A 31 0.18 11.24 5.35
C LEU A 31 0.50 10.59 6.70
N ALA A 32 0.01 9.37 6.93
CA ALA A 32 0.24 8.64 8.16
C ALA A 32 1.67 8.09 8.25
N ILE A 33 2.13 7.88 9.49
CA ILE A 33 3.35 7.15 9.79
C ILE A 33 2.98 6.04 10.78
N VAL A 34 3.38 4.81 10.48
CA VAL A 34 3.02 3.64 11.27
C VAL A 34 4.20 3.24 12.15
N ASP A 35 4.03 3.42 13.46
CA ASP A 35 5.02 3.10 14.50
C ASP A 35 4.95 1.64 14.95
N ALA A 36 3.77 1.02 14.81
CA ALA A 36 3.57 -0.41 15.03
C ALA A 36 2.55 -0.98 14.04
N PRO A 37 2.73 -2.21 13.54
CA PRO A 37 3.65 -3.24 14.02
C PRO A 37 5.12 -2.96 13.68
N ASN A 38 6.04 -3.40 14.54
CA ASN A 38 7.47 -3.27 14.31
C ASN A 38 7.90 -4.14 13.10
N PRO A 39 8.78 -3.64 12.22
CA PRO A 39 9.30 -4.39 11.09
C PRO A 39 9.76 -5.81 11.45
N GLY A 40 9.24 -6.80 10.72
CA GLY A 40 9.62 -8.20 10.87
C GLY A 40 9.10 -8.90 12.13
N SER A 41 8.31 -8.23 12.98
CA SER A 41 7.71 -8.87 14.16
C SER A 41 6.61 -9.86 13.75
N PRO A 42 6.68 -11.13 14.20
CA PRO A 42 5.58 -12.08 14.00
C PRO A 42 4.48 -11.87 15.04
N TYR A 43 3.25 -12.20 14.67
CA TYR A 43 2.09 -12.18 15.55
C TYR A 43 1.41 -13.54 15.56
N ASN A 44 0.69 -13.89 16.62
CA ASN A 44 0.01 -15.18 16.70
C ASN A 44 -1.49 -15.00 16.43
N ALA A 45 -2.10 -15.95 15.74
CA ALA A 45 -3.56 -16.06 15.75
C ALA A 45 -4.07 -16.25 17.19
N GLY A 46 -5.13 -15.54 17.55
CA GLY A 46 -5.66 -15.48 18.93
C GLY A 46 -4.83 -14.60 19.88
N GLY A 47 -3.79 -13.94 19.38
CA GLY A 47 -2.95 -13.02 20.15
C GLY A 47 -3.26 -11.55 19.88
N ASN A 48 -2.50 -10.69 20.56
CA ASN A 48 -2.55 -9.24 20.35
C ASN A 48 -1.58 -8.81 19.24
N MET A 49 -2.04 -7.92 18.36
CA MET A 49 -1.23 -7.18 17.41
C MET A 49 -1.36 -5.68 17.73
N PRO A 50 -0.35 -5.05 18.35
CA PRO A 50 -0.35 -3.61 18.57
C PRO A 50 -0.19 -2.88 17.23
N ILE A 51 -1.03 -1.89 17.05
CA ILE A 51 -1.02 -0.98 15.91
C ILE A 51 -0.91 0.43 16.48
N ALA A 52 0.04 1.20 15.97
CA ALA A 52 0.26 2.59 16.38
C ALA A 52 0.51 3.42 15.12
N VAL A 53 -0.26 4.49 14.96
CA VAL A 53 -0.24 5.33 13.77
C VAL A 53 -0.14 6.80 14.18
N ASP A 54 0.98 7.45 13.84
CA ASP A 54 1.08 8.91 13.88
C ASP A 54 0.23 9.50 12.74
N VAL A 55 -0.80 10.25 13.13
CA VAL A 55 -1.77 10.91 12.24
C VAL A 55 -1.49 12.41 12.12
N SER A 56 -0.32 12.85 12.58
CA SER A 56 0.15 14.24 12.60
C SER A 56 1.30 14.50 11.59
N GLY A 57 1.79 13.46 10.91
CA GLY A 57 2.92 13.55 10.00
C GLY A 57 4.18 14.00 10.73
N ASN A 58 4.47 13.40 11.91
CA ASN A 58 5.53 13.85 12.83
C ASN A 58 5.36 15.33 13.24
N GLY A 59 4.12 15.73 13.53
CA GLY A 59 3.74 17.10 13.89
C GLY A 59 3.73 18.10 12.73
N GLN A 60 4.09 17.70 11.51
CA GLN A 60 4.18 18.62 10.37
C GLN A 60 2.81 18.97 9.78
N LEU A 61 1.78 18.12 9.94
CA LEU A 61 0.46 18.38 9.37
C LEU A 61 -0.16 19.69 9.86
N ALA A 62 -0.04 19.98 11.16
CA ALA A 62 -0.59 21.21 11.75
C ALA A 62 0.08 22.49 11.23
N ALA A 63 1.31 22.39 10.72
CA ALA A 63 2.04 23.51 10.14
C ALA A 63 1.73 23.72 8.65
N GLN A 64 1.06 22.77 7.99
CA GLN A 64 0.73 22.83 6.57
C GLN A 64 -0.71 23.32 6.38
N HIS A 65 -0.89 24.35 5.56
CA HIS A 65 -2.22 24.82 5.17
C HIS A 65 -2.93 23.78 4.27
N ASP A 66 -4.26 23.69 4.37
CA ASP A 66 -5.11 22.79 3.59
C ASP A 66 -4.63 21.33 3.52
N THR A 67 -4.09 20.84 4.63
CA THR A 67 -3.54 19.49 4.73
C THR A 67 -4.25 18.73 5.86
N SER A 68 -4.79 17.56 5.56
CA SER A 68 -5.53 16.73 6.53
C SER A 68 -5.48 15.25 6.17
N LEU A 69 -5.43 14.40 7.19
CA LEU A 69 -5.78 12.99 7.05
C LEU A 69 -7.27 12.85 7.36
N ASP A 70 -8.09 12.56 6.36
CA ASP A 70 -9.55 12.61 6.49
C ASP A 70 -10.12 11.26 6.94
N THR A 71 -9.60 10.15 6.40
CA THR A 71 -10.03 8.79 6.77
C THR A 71 -8.86 7.83 6.78
N LEU A 72 -8.88 6.87 7.72
CA LEU A 72 -7.98 5.73 7.73
C LEU A 72 -8.75 4.45 7.99
N THR A 73 -8.66 3.51 7.05
CA THR A 73 -9.22 2.16 7.16
C THR A 73 -8.09 1.15 7.03
N ILE A 74 -8.10 0.10 7.85
CA ILE A 74 -7.02 -0.87 7.91
C ILE A 74 -7.58 -2.27 7.73
N PHE A 75 -6.96 -3.06 6.87
CA PHE A 75 -7.31 -4.44 6.60
C PHE A 75 -6.10 -5.36 6.74
N LEU A 76 -6.31 -6.58 7.24
CA LEU A 76 -5.32 -7.64 7.17
C LEU A 76 -5.66 -8.53 5.96
N VAL A 77 -4.82 -8.46 4.92
CA VAL A 77 -5.09 -9.09 3.62
C VAL A 77 -4.05 -10.17 3.33
N SER A 78 -4.49 -11.36 2.90
CA SER A 78 -3.61 -12.38 2.33
C SER A 78 -4.06 -12.75 0.93
N SER A 79 -3.22 -12.51 -0.06
CA SER A 79 -3.47 -12.96 -1.44
C SER A 79 -3.35 -14.47 -1.58
N ALA A 80 -2.45 -15.10 -0.81
CA ALA A 80 -2.23 -16.55 -0.85
C ALA A 80 -3.44 -17.32 -0.31
N LEU A 81 -4.08 -16.80 0.74
CA LEU A 81 -5.26 -17.39 1.36
C LEU A 81 -6.58 -16.82 0.81
N GLY A 82 -6.52 -15.74 0.03
CA GLY A 82 -7.69 -15.06 -0.53
C GLY A 82 -8.56 -14.32 0.50
N THR A 83 -8.02 -14.06 1.69
CA THR A 83 -8.76 -13.52 2.85
C THR A 83 -8.52 -12.03 3.05
N ASN A 84 -9.55 -11.32 3.49
CA ASN A 84 -9.50 -9.92 3.94
C ASN A 84 -10.23 -9.79 5.29
N TYR A 85 -9.52 -9.38 6.33
CA TYR A 85 -10.09 -9.10 7.65
C TYR A 85 -10.11 -7.61 7.91
N THR A 86 -11.25 -7.10 8.37
CA THR A 86 -11.37 -5.70 8.83
C THR A 86 -10.65 -5.53 10.16
N VAL A 87 -9.65 -4.65 10.20
CA VAL A 87 -8.92 -4.27 11.42
C VAL A 87 -9.49 -2.96 11.97
N VAL A 88 -9.59 -1.95 11.11
CA VAL A 88 -10.23 -0.67 11.38
C VAL A 88 -11.22 -0.41 10.25
N ALA A 89 -12.49 -0.21 10.59
CA ALA A 89 -13.58 -0.10 9.60
C ALA A 89 -13.94 1.33 9.21
N ASN A 90 -13.60 2.34 10.02
CA ASN A 90 -14.20 3.67 9.93
C ASN A 90 -13.33 4.78 10.53
N ALA A 91 -13.72 6.02 10.26
CA ALA A 91 -13.03 7.24 10.69
C ALA A 91 -12.96 7.43 12.21
N THR A 92 -13.68 6.64 13.02
CA THR A 92 -13.64 6.77 14.49
C THR A 92 -12.27 6.43 15.06
N PHE A 93 -11.44 5.64 14.36
CA PHE A 93 -10.06 5.42 14.78
C PHE A 93 -9.26 6.73 14.85
N LEU A 94 -9.44 7.64 13.88
CA LEU A 94 -8.80 8.95 13.88
C LEU A 94 -9.33 9.87 15.00
N GLN A 95 -10.55 9.62 15.48
CA GLN A 95 -11.17 10.35 16.60
C GLN A 95 -10.78 9.77 17.97
N GLY A 96 -10.17 8.58 18.01
CA GLY A 96 -9.66 7.99 19.23
C GLY A 96 -8.57 8.86 19.87
N GLU A 97 -8.41 8.77 21.19
CA GLU A 97 -7.33 9.44 21.94
C GLU A 97 -7.23 10.94 21.61
N GLU A 98 -8.28 11.70 21.95
CA GLU A 98 -8.33 13.14 21.71
C GLU A 98 -7.08 13.85 22.26
N GLY A 99 -6.46 14.68 21.43
CA GLY A 99 -5.21 15.38 21.74
C GLY A 99 -3.92 14.58 21.48
N SER A 100 -3.99 13.28 21.22
CA SER A 100 -2.83 12.48 20.82
C SER A 100 -2.56 12.59 19.32
N THR A 101 -1.29 12.73 18.94
CA THR A 101 -0.83 12.63 17.55
C THR A 101 -0.67 11.19 17.08
N VAL A 102 -0.60 10.23 18.01
CA VAL A 102 -0.47 8.81 17.73
C VAL A 102 -1.74 8.09 18.18
N LYS A 103 -2.31 7.28 17.29
CA LYS A 103 -3.50 6.46 17.54
C LYS A 103 -3.11 5.01 17.74
N HIS A 104 -3.54 4.42 18.85
CA HIS A 104 -3.22 3.06 19.25
C HIS A 104 -4.42 2.13 19.12
N LEU A 105 -4.16 0.90 18.69
CA LEU A 105 -5.13 -0.19 18.69
C LEU A 105 -4.42 -1.50 19.04
N ASP A 106 -4.86 -2.14 20.12
CA ASP A 106 -4.50 -3.52 20.46
C ASP A 106 -5.45 -4.49 19.75
N TRP A 107 -5.19 -4.73 18.47
CA TRP A 107 -6.07 -5.55 17.66
C TRP A 107 -5.93 -7.03 18.04
N GLN A 108 -7.04 -7.63 18.48
CA GLN A 108 -7.10 -9.04 18.78
C GLN A 108 -7.18 -9.83 17.47
N VAL A 109 -6.07 -10.45 17.08
CA VAL A 109 -6.01 -11.29 15.88
C VAL A 109 -6.95 -12.48 16.12
N PRO A 110 -8.01 -12.70 15.30
CA PRO A 110 -8.91 -13.83 15.52
C PRO A 110 -8.15 -15.16 15.51
N SER A 111 -8.49 -16.09 16.42
CA SER A 111 -7.82 -17.39 16.52
C SER A 111 -8.03 -18.29 15.31
N CYS A 112 -9.01 -17.98 14.48
CA CYS A 112 -9.31 -18.64 13.21
C CYS A 112 -8.48 -18.12 12.03
N VAL A 113 -7.70 -17.03 12.20
CA VAL A 113 -6.81 -16.53 11.14
C VAL A 113 -5.72 -17.58 10.90
N GLY A 114 -5.57 -18.03 9.65
CA GLY A 114 -4.53 -18.98 9.27
C GLY A 114 -3.13 -18.42 9.46
N ALA A 115 -2.16 -19.27 9.78
CA ALA A 115 -0.76 -18.86 9.74
C ALA A 115 -0.33 -18.55 8.29
N GLY A 116 0.49 -17.51 8.10
CA GLY A 116 1.02 -17.15 6.79
C GLY A 116 1.46 -15.70 6.68
N SER A 117 1.81 -15.32 5.45
CA SER A 117 2.13 -13.95 5.09
C SER A 117 0.86 -13.15 4.78
N TYR A 118 0.76 -11.99 5.40
CA TYR A 118 -0.32 -11.03 5.23
C TYR A 118 0.28 -9.65 4.95
N ASN A 119 -0.56 -8.74 4.46
CA ASN A 119 -0.30 -7.32 4.45
C ASN A 119 -1.31 -6.63 5.36
N LEU A 120 -0.83 -5.90 6.36
CA LEU A 120 -1.62 -4.87 7.02
C LEU A 120 -1.70 -3.69 6.05
N THR A 121 -2.87 -3.50 5.45
CA THR A 121 -3.06 -2.59 4.32
C THR A 121 -3.85 -1.37 4.78
N PHE A 122 -3.22 -0.20 4.62
CA PHE A 122 -3.72 1.09 5.05
C PHE A 122 -4.35 1.79 3.85
N TYR A 123 -5.61 2.18 4.02
CA TYR A 123 -6.40 2.93 3.05
C TYR A 123 -6.63 4.32 3.61
N GLU A 124 -5.99 5.31 2.99
CA GLU A 124 -6.01 6.68 3.46
C GLU A 124 -6.71 7.57 2.45
N THR A 125 -7.66 8.38 2.91
CA THR A 125 -8.11 9.56 2.16
C THR A 125 -7.52 10.77 2.86
N ALA A 126 -6.82 11.62 2.11
CA ALA A 126 -6.09 12.74 2.66
C ALA A 126 -6.14 13.94 1.72
N LYS A 127 -5.95 15.14 2.27
CA LYS A 127 -5.64 16.35 1.52
C LYS A 127 -4.23 16.79 1.84
N TYR A 128 -3.48 17.18 0.82
CA TYR A 128 -2.18 17.82 0.99
C TYR A 128 -2.13 19.08 0.13
N GLN A 129 -1.91 20.23 0.76
CA GLN A 129 -1.94 21.55 0.13
C GLN A 129 -3.16 21.75 -0.79
N GLY A 130 -4.35 21.37 -0.30
CA GLY A 130 -5.62 21.54 -1.01
C GLY A 130 -5.94 20.48 -2.07
N THR A 131 -5.02 19.55 -2.36
CA THR A 131 -5.26 18.46 -3.30
C THR A 131 -5.62 17.17 -2.57
N ALA A 132 -6.70 16.50 -2.98
CA ALA A 132 -7.15 15.24 -2.39
C ALA A 132 -6.45 14.02 -3.01
N TYR A 133 -6.13 13.05 -2.16
CA TYR A 133 -5.44 11.81 -2.51
C TYR A 133 -6.08 10.63 -1.79
N PHE A 134 -5.98 9.47 -2.43
CA PHE A 134 -6.31 8.17 -1.89
C PHE A 134 -5.09 7.26 -2.01
N ALA A 135 -4.49 6.94 -0.87
CA ALA A 135 -3.29 6.12 -0.81
C ALA A 135 -3.62 4.73 -0.28
N ILE A 136 -3.10 3.72 -0.95
CA ILE A 136 -3.15 2.33 -0.50
C ILE A 136 -1.74 1.88 -0.17
N THR A 137 -1.49 1.55 1.09
CA THR A 137 -0.16 1.18 1.55
C THR A 137 -0.15 -0.19 2.25
N PRO A 138 0.41 -1.24 1.63
CA PRO A 138 0.61 -2.52 2.29
C PRO A 138 1.89 -2.54 3.12
N ILE A 139 1.77 -2.98 4.38
CA ILE A 139 2.88 -3.31 5.28
C ILE A 139 2.91 -4.82 5.49
N PRO A 140 4.01 -5.53 5.15
CA PRO A 140 4.07 -6.97 5.32
C PRO A 140 4.09 -7.34 6.80
N VAL A 141 3.26 -8.31 7.18
CA VAL A 141 3.23 -8.90 8.52
C VAL A 141 3.13 -10.42 8.41
N GLU A 142 3.57 -11.11 9.45
CA GLU A 142 3.49 -12.56 9.51
C GLU A 142 2.61 -13.01 10.67
N ILE A 143 1.61 -13.84 10.36
CA ILE A 143 0.78 -14.52 11.35
C ILE A 143 1.33 -15.94 11.56
N LYS A 144 1.59 -16.29 12.80
CA LYS A 144 2.08 -17.57 13.29
C LYS A 144 0.99 -18.31 14.05
N THR A 145 1.31 -19.55 14.40
CA THR A 145 0.47 -20.48 15.14
C THR A 145 0.27 -20.07 16.61
N PRO A 146 -0.79 -20.57 17.27
CA PRO A 146 -1.78 -21.52 16.74
C PRO A 146 -2.96 -20.82 16.07
N SER A 147 -3.15 -21.08 14.78
CA SER A 147 -4.44 -20.89 14.12
C SER A 147 -5.32 -22.10 14.43
N SER A 148 -6.53 -21.90 14.92
CA SER A 148 -7.52 -22.98 15.05
C SER A 148 -7.99 -23.42 13.66
N SER A 149 -8.32 -24.71 13.50
CA SER A 149 -9.03 -25.19 12.31
C SER A 149 -10.52 -24.79 12.31
N ALA A 150 -10.96 -24.07 13.35
CA ALA A 150 -12.34 -23.59 13.44
C ALA A 150 -12.53 -22.41 12.50
N ALA A 151 -13.70 -22.37 11.86
CA ALA A 151 -14.10 -21.20 11.07
C ALA A 151 -14.19 -19.97 11.99
N CYS A 152 -13.86 -18.80 11.44
CA CYS A 152 -14.19 -17.54 12.08
C CYS A 152 -15.70 -17.43 12.25
N THR A 153 -16.15 -16.89 13.39
CA THR A 153 -17.58 -16.70 13.69
C THR A 153 -17.81 -15.29 14.23
N ASN A 154 -19.07 -14.83 14.26
CA ASN A 154 -19.51 -13.61 14.95
C ASN A 154 -18.87 -12.30 14.45
N GLY A 155 -18.80 -12.12 13.12
CA GLY A 155 -18.27 -10.90 12.50
C GLY A 155 -16.75 -10.89 12.36
N GLN A 156 -16.08 -12.02 12.65
CA GLN A 156 -14.64 -12.23 12.44
C GLN A 156 -14.35 -12.95 11.11
N GLU A 157 -15.40 -13.29 10.36
CA GLU A 157 -15.31 -13.94 9.06
C GLU A 157 -14.53 -13.06 8.08
N PRO A 158 -13.48 -13.59 7.43
CA PRO A 158 -12.82 -12.84 6.38
C PRO A 158 -13.81 -12.66 5.23
N THR A 159 -13.84 -11.45 4.66
CA THR A 159 -14.39 -11.28 3.34
C THR A 159 -13.39 -11.79 2.30
N LYS A 160 -13.86 -11.99 1.08
CA LYS A 160 -12.97 -12.23 -0.05
C LYS A 160 -12.15 -10.97 -0.28
N ALA A 161 -10.87 -11.10 -0.59
CA ALA A 161 -10.10 -9.96 -1.11
C ALA A 161 -10.81 -9.39 -2.36
N GLU A 162 -11.32 -8.17 -2.22
CA GLU A 162 -12.07 -7.46 -3.25
C GLU A 162 -11.12 -6.71 -4.20
N VAL A 163 -11.63 -6.35 -5.37
CA VAL A 163 -10.95 -5.40 -6.25
C VAL A 163 -10.90 -4.06 -5.52
N GLN A 164 -9.75 -3.40 -5.58
CA GLN A 164 -9.54 -2.11 -4.90
C GLN A 164 -10.68 -1.13 -5.26
N PRO A 165 -11.33 -0.49 -4.27
CA PRO A 165 -12.55 0.29 -4.50
C PRO A 165 -12.32 1.52 -5.40
N GLN A 166 -11.08 2.04 -5.40
CA GLN A 166 -10.61 3.04 -6.33
C GLN A 166 -9.11 2.83 -6.58
N ALA A 167 -8.59 3.44 -7.65
CA ALA A 167 -7.17 3.37 -7.95
C ALA A 167 -6.35 4.16 -6.90
N ASP A 168 -5.19 3.61 -6.53
CA ASP A 168 -4.19 4.34 -5.74
C ASP A 168 -3.73 5.58 -6.51
N ASN A 169 -3.90 6.75 -5.92
CA ASN A 169 -3.44 8.03 -6.44
C ASN A 169 -2.72 8.83 -5.36
N ALA A 170 -1.81 8.20 -4.62
CA ALA A 170 -0.94 8.84 -3.64
C ALA A 170 -0.29 10.15 -4.12
N TYR A 171 -0.03 11.07 -3.17
CA TYR A 171 0.54 12.42 -3.39
C TYR A 171 1.71 12.47 -4.37
N ASN A 172 2.60 11.49 -4.28
CA ASN A 172 3.66 11.32 -5.24
C ASN A 172 3.84 9.82 -5.54
N ALA A 173 3.24 9.38 -6.65
CA ALA A 173 3.23 7.98 -7.06
C ALA A 173 4.64 7.32 -7.08
N GLY A 174 5.71 8.12 -7.22
CA GLY A 174 7.10 7.67 -7.21
C GLY A 174 7.99 8.11 -6.03
N ALA A 175 7.65 9.15 -5.25
CA ALA A 175 8.53 9.68 -4.19
C ALA A 175 8.13 9.33 -2.74
N GLY A 176 6.98 8.70 -2.52
CA GLY A 176 6.51 8.30 -1.19
C GLY A 176 5.91 9.45 -0.37
N SER A 177 5.84 9.28 0.96
CA SER A 177 5.26 10.27 1.87
C SER A 177 5.96 11.64 1.75
N PRO A 178 5.22 12.76 1.82
CA PRO A 178 5.84 14.08 1.96
C PRO A 178 6.66 14.25 3.25
N PHE A 179 6.47 13.38 4.25
CA PHE A 179 7.16 13.45 5.54
C PHE A 179 8.42 12.59 5.64
N LEU A 180 8.82 11.96 4.52
CA LEU A 180 10.07 11.22 4.47
C LEU A 180 11.25 12.14 4.80
N PRO A 181 12.21 11.70 5.63
CA PRO A 181 13.44 12.44 5.85
C PRO A 181 14.16 12.70 4.53
N GLY A 182 14.34 13.99 4.18
CA GLY A 182 15.01 14.42 2.94
C GLY A 182 14.07 14.80 1.79
N ASN A 183 12.76 14.52 1.87
CA ASN A 183 11.79 15.07 0.94
C ASN A 183 11.42 16.49 1.40
N ALA A 184 12.12 17.51 0.89
CA ALA A 184 11.58 18.87 0.93
C ALA A 184 10.29 18.86 0.09
N ALA A 185 9.15 19.24 0.70
CA ALA A 185 7.83 19.29 0.09
C ALA A 185 7.90 19.78 -1.36
N ALA A 186 7.82 18.86 -2.32
CA ALA A 186 7.92 19.19 -3.72
C ALA A 186 6.62 19.91 -4.10
N THR A 187 6.66 21.24 -4.16
CA THR A 187 5.59 22.06 -4.70
C THR A 187 5.35 21.63 -6.16
N GLN A 188 4.37 20.76 -6.39
CA GLN A 188 3.92 20.44 -7.74
C GLN A 188 3.15 21.64 -8.26
N THR A 189 3.88 22.60 -8.86
CA THR A 189 3.27 23.60 -9.72
C THR A 189 2.70 22.84 -10.91
N GLY A 190 1.39 22.94 -11.14
CA GLY A 190 0.69 22.23 -12.21
C GLY A 190 1.39 22.43 -13.55
N ALA A 191 2.05 21.38 -14.04
CA ALA A 191 2.55 21.34 -15.39
C ALA A 191 1.37 21.06 -16.32
N GLY A 192 0.76 22.12 -16.83
CA GLY A 192 -0.09 22.03 -18.00
C GLY A 192 0.69 21.33 -19.12
N LEU A 193 0.11 20.26 -19.67
CA LEU A 193 0.60 19.58 -20.86
C LEU A 193 0.76 20.61 -22.00
N THR A 194 1.99 21.04 -22.25
CA THR A 194 2.39 21.61 -23.53
C THR A 194 3.17 20.53 -24.26
N LEU A 195 2.48 19.92 -25.21
CA LEU A 195 2.98 18.82 -26.02
C LEU A 195 3.80 19.41 -27.17
N THR A 196 5.09 19.62 -26.94
CA THR A 196 6.05 19.84 -28.01
C THR A 196 7.26 18.93 -27.82
N GLY A 197 7.31 17.87 -28.63
CA GLY A 197 8.57 17.39 -29.21
C GLY A 197 9.29 16.25 -28.50
N GLN A 198 9.37 15.13 -29.24
CA GLN A 198 10.41 14.11 -29.24
C GLN A 198 10.35 12.99 -28.18
N VAL A 199 9.68 11.91 -28.60
CA VAL A 199 9.81 10.55 -28.07
C VAL A 199 11.19 10.00 -28.46
N PRO A 200 12.02 9.48 -27.54
CA PRO A 200 13.13 8.62 -27.93
C PRO A 200 12.55 7.24 -28.30
N VAL A 201 12.53 6.96 -29.60
CA VAL A 201 12.29 5.60 -30.12
C VAL A 201 13.43 4.71 -29.63
N LEU A 202 13.11 3.76 -28.75
CA LEU A 202 14.00 2.67 -28.41
C LEU A 202 14.12 1.74 -29.63
N VAL A 203 15.20 1.89 -30.38
CA VAL A 203 15.55 1.02 -31.50
C VAL A 203 15.98 -0.33 -30.93
N ALA A 204 15.11 -1.35 -31.03
CA ALA A 204 15.49 -2.72 -30.80
C ALA A 204 16.30 -3.24 -32.00
N PHE A 205 17.56 -3.60 -31.74
CA PHE A 205 18.40 -4.31 -32.70
C PHE A 205 17.82 -5.70 -32.96
N LEU A 206 17.39 -5.96 -34.21
CA LEU A 206 17.27 -7.33 -34.71
C LEU A 206 18.66 -7.86 -35.03
N CYS A 207 19.13 -8.83 -34.24
CA CYS A 207 20.25 -9.67 -34.63
C CYS A 207 19.71 -10.76 -35.58
N THR A 208 19.63 -10.47 -36.88
CA THR A 208 19.41 -11.47 -37.91
C THR A 208 20.75 -12.10 -38.31
N ALA A 209 20.98 -13.34 -37.88
CA ALA A 209 22.04 -14.16 -38.42
C ALA A 209 21.67 -14.58 -39.86
N PHE A 210 22.18 -13.88 -40.86
CA PHE A 210 22.24 -14.35 -42.25
C PHE A 210 23.70 -14.49 -42.66
N GLY A 211 24.18 -15.73 -42.72
CA GLY A 211 25.44 -16.07 -43.36
C GLY A 211 25.22 -16.23 -44.87
N ILE A 212 25.63 -15.24 -45.65
CA ILE A 212 25.88 -15.41 -47.09
C ILE A 212 27.39 -15.59 -47.27
N ARG A 213 27.80 -16.72 -47.86
CA ARG A 213 29.03 -16.78 -48.67
C ARG A 213 28.73 -17.43 -50.01
N VAL A 214 28.88 -16.63 -51.05
CA VAL A 214 29.07 -17.04 -52.45
C VAL A 214 30.57 -17.30 -52.63
N LEU A 215 30.95 -18.36 -53.36
CA LEU A 215 32.04 -18.37 -54.35
C LEU A 215 32.14 -19.75 -55.04
N SER A 216 32.19 -19.67 -56.37
CA SER A 216 32.44 -20.66 -57.45
C SER A 216 31.56 -21.90 -57.53
#